data_AF-A0A0F5I9Q4-F1
#
_entry.id   AF-A0A0F5I9Q4-F1
#
_cell.length_a   1.000
_cell.length_b   1.000
_cell.length_c   1.000
_cell.angle_alpha   90.00
_cell.angle_beta   90.00
_cell.angle_gamma   90.00
#
_symmetry.space_group_name_H-M   'P 1'
#
loop_
_entity.id
_entity.type
_entity.pdbx_description
1 polymer ?
#
loop_
_entity_poly.entity_id
_entity_poly.type
_entity_poly.pdbx_seq_one_letter_code
_entity_poly.pdbx_strand_id
1 'polypeptide(L)'
;MRATEVTFNKVDNSYHPHIHALLCVESSYFKDTKNYITQKQWTSFWKRAMKLDYDPIVDVRSVKSKNKDKIDPKDVTPAVLETAKYPVKDSDYLTDNEEQNIQVVADLEEGLNRKRLISYGGLLKEVHKELNLDDVEDGDLIHTDDDEEKASEDAFSIVAVWNWKRKNYFIKNIG
;
A
#
# COMPACT_ATOMS: atom_id res chain seq x y z
N MET A 1 1.11 6.88 -9.71
CA MET A 1 0.53 5.98 -8.70
C MET A 1 0.70 6.63 -7.34
N ARG A 2 -0.27 6.50 -6.46
CA ARG A 2 -0.22 6.96 -5.08
C ARG A 2 -0.69 5.83 -4.17
N ALA A 3 0.05 5.56 -3.10
CA ALA A 3 -0.40 4.75 -1.99
C ALA A 3 -0.42 5.58 -0.69
N THR A 4 -1.36 5.28 0.20
CA THR A 4 -1.46 5.87 1.53
C THR A 4 -1.24 4.79 2.56
N GLU A 5 -0.25 5.02 3.43
CA GLU A 5 0.11 4.18 4.57
C GLU A 5 -0.18 4.97 5.85
N VAL A 6 -0.68 4.32 6.90
CA VAL A 6 -0.85 4.94 8.22
C VAL A 6 -0.02 4.13 9.22
N THR A 7 0.90 4.83 9.89
CA THR A 7 1.72 4.25 10.95
C THR A 7 1.20 4.69 12.31
N PHE A 8 1.37 3.84 13.33
CA PHE A 8 0.96 4.10 14.70
C PHE A 8 2.18 4.42 15.57
N ASN A 9 2.13 5.53 16.31
CA ASN A 9 3.15 5.90 17.27
C ASN A 9 2.79 5.40 18.67
N LYS A 10 3.55 4.41 19.16
CA LYS A 10 3.34 3.80 20.48
C LYS A 10 3.63 4.74 21.67
N VAL A 11 4.32 5.86 21.45
CA VAL A 11 4.72 6.79 22.53
C VAL A 11 3.56 7.69 22.94
N ASP A 12 2.82 8.23 21.97
CA ASP A 12 1.75 9.21 22.18
C ASP A 12 0.38 8.74 21.64
N ASN A 13 0.31 7.51 21.14
CA ASN A 13 -0.88 6.91 20.52
C ASN A 13 -1.41 7.70 19.31
N SER A 14 -0.54 8.43 18.60
CA SER A 14 -0.92 9.15 17.39
C SER A 14 -0.82 8.29 16.12
N TYR A 15 -1.56 8.70 15.09
CA TYR A 15 -1.58 8.08 13.77
C TYR A 15 -0.93 9.02 12.76
N HIS A 16 0.02 8.51 11.98
CA HIS A 16 0.77 9.30 11.00
C HIS A 16 0.52 8.80 9.58
N PRO A 17 -0.19 9.59 8.74
CA PRO A 17 -0.37 9.25 7.34
C PRO A 17 0.90 9.55 6.54
N HIS A 18 1.36 8.54 5.80
CA HIS A 18 2.43 8.61 4.82
C HIS A 18 1.85 8.44 3.41
N ILE A 19 2.34 9.24 2.46
CA ILE A 19 1.94 9.12 1.06
C ILE A 19 3.18 8.78 0.24
N HIS A 20 3.13 7.62 -0.41
CA HIS A 20 4.13 7.21 -1.40
C HIS A 20 3.57 7.48 -2.78
N ALA A 21 4.33 8.20 -3.62
CA ALA A 21 3.87 8.59 -4.95
C ALA A 21 4.94 8.33 -6.01
N LEU A 22 4.55 7.58 -7.04
CA LEU A 22 5.35 7.39 -8.26
C LEU A 22 4.81 8.27 -9.37
N LEU A 23 5.67 9.14 -9.89
CA LEU A 23 5.35 10.13 -10.91
C LEU A 23 6.15 9.84 -12.18
N CYS A 24 5.45 9.65 -13.30
CA CYS A 24 6.07 9.63 -14.62
C CYS A 24 6.30 11.08 -15.07
N VAL A 25 7.55 11.41 -15.38
CA VAL A 25 7.97 12.75 -15.82
C VAL A 25 8.70 12.66 -17.15
N GLU A 26 8.76 13.77 -17.89
CA GLU A 26 9.53 13.83 -19.13
C GLU A 26 11.02 13.53 -18.88
N SER A 27 11.70 12.98 -19.90
CA SER A 27 13.13 12.66 -19.82
C SER A 27 14.04 13.89 -19.61
N SER A 28 13.50 15.08 -19.92
CA SER A 28 14.09 16.41 -19.70
C SER A 28 13.91 16.92 -18.27
N TYR A 29 13.03 16.32 -17.45
CA TYR A 29 12.60 16.87 -16.16
C TYR A 29 13.75 17.20 -15.20
N PHE A 30 14.76 16.33 -15.12
CA PHE A 30 15.93 16.54 -14.25
C PHE A 30 17.04 17.38 -14.91
N LYS A 31 16.89 17.75 -16.19
CA LYS A 31 17.88 18.52 -16.96
C LYS A 31 17.46 19.97 -17.14
N ASP A 32 16.15 20.23 -17.26
CA ASP A 32 15.59 21.57 -17.43
C ASP A 32 15.14 22.14 -16.09
N THR A 33 15.69 23.28 -15.70
CA THR A 33 15.32 23.98 -14.46
C THR A 33 13.94 24.64 -14.54
N LYS A 34 13.35 24.83 -15.72
CA LYS A 34 12.02 25.45 -15.87
C LYS A 34 10.91 24.61 -15.26
N ASN A 35 11.00 23.28 -15.40
CA ASN A 35 9.93 22.36 -15.01
C ASN A 35 10.28 21.52 -13.77
N TYR A 36 11.55 21.50 -13.35
CA TYR A 36 11.99 20.74 -12.19
C TYR A 36 11.45 21.34 -10.88
N ILE A 37 10.80 20.50 -10.07
CA ILE A 37 10.33 20.88 -8.74
C ILE A 37 11.32 20.35 -7.70
N THR A 38 11.99 21.27 -7.01
CA THR A 38 12.93 20.94 -5.94
C THR A 38 12.20 20.36 -4.72
N GLN A 39 12.93 19.60 -3.89
CA GLN A 39 12.38 19.06 -2.63
C GLN A 39 11.81 20.16 -1.73
N LYS A 40 12.46 21.33 -1.64
CA LYS A 40 11.95 22.48 -0.88
C LYS A 40 10.62 23.01 -1.41
N GLN A 41 10.45 23.03 -2.73
CA GLN A 41 9.16 23.41 -3.35
C GLN A 41 8.09 22.36 -3.07
N TRP A 42 8.42 21.07 -3.17
CA TRP A 42 7.51 19.99 -2.78
C TRP A 42 7.05 20.11 -1.32
N THR A 43 7.97 20.30 -0.38
CA THR A 43 7.64 20.55 1.04
C THR A 43 6.71 21.75 1.21
N SER A 44 6.98 22.84 0.50
CA SER A 44 6.15 24.06 0.55
C SER A 44 4.74 23.82 -0.01
N PHE A 45 4.62 23.08 -1.12
CA PHE A 45 3.34 22.71 -1.70
C PHE A 45 2.55 21.80 -0.76
N TRP A 46 3.21 20.81 -0.16
CA TRP A 46 2.58 19.87 0.76
C TRP A 46 2.09 20.58 2.03
N LYS A 47 2.94 21.39 2.66
CA LYS A 47 2.58 22.22 3.82
C LYS A 47 1.33 23.06 3.53
N ARG A 48 1.30 23.73 2.37
CA ARG A 48 0.17 24.57 1.95
C ARG A 48 -1.10 23.75 1.68
N ALA A 49 -0.99 22.62 0.98
CA ALA A 49 -2.13 21.78 0.63
C ALA A 49 -2.78 21.18 1.89
N MET A 50 -1.95 20.73 2.84
CA MET A 50 -2.39 20.13 4.10
C MET A 50 -2.66 21.14 5.21
N LYS A 51 -2.40 22.44 4.97
CA LYS A 51 -2.54 23.54 5.94
C LYS A 51 -1.79 23.29 7.24
N LEU A 52 -0.57 22.75 7.14
CA LEU A 52 0.27 22.42 8.29
C LEU A 52 0.95 23.68 8.84
N ASP A 53 1.08 23.76 10.15
CA ASP A 53 1.86 24.79 10.85
C ASP A 53 3.35 24.45 10.90
N TYR A 54 3.71 23.16 10.77
CA TYR A 54 5.09 22.66 10.69
C TYR A 54 5.57 22.39 9.25
N ASP A 55 6.88 22.21 9.08
CA ASP A 55 7.47 21.79 7.80
C ASP A 55 7.51 20.26 7.70
N PRO A 56 6.74 19.65 6.79
CA PRO A 56 6.66 18.19 6.67
C PRO A 56 7.94 17.61 6.04
N ILE A 57 8.26 16.38 6.42
CA ILE A 57 9.34 15.62 5.78
C ILE A 57 8.85 15.15 4.41
N VAL A 58 9.58 15.53 3.36
CA VAL A 58 9.33 15.08 1.99
C VAL A 58 10.65 14.56 1.42
N ASP A 59 10.64 13.30 0.98
CA ASP A 59 11.75 12.67 0.27
C ASP A 59 11.40 12.55 -1.21
N VAL A 60 12.32 12.99 -2.08
CA VAL A 60 12.12 12.99 -3.53
C VAL A 60 13.36 12.41 -4.17
N ARG A 61 13.20 11.31 -4.90
CA ARG A 61 14.31 10.59 -5.54
C ARG A 61 14.00 10.31 -6.99
N SER A 62 15.03 10.40 -7.85
CA SER A 62 14.93 9.97 -9.23
C SER A 62 15.06 8.45 -9.32
N VAL A 63 14.06 7.78 -9.88
CA VAL A 63 14.12 6.35 -10.21
C VAL A 63 14.59 6.22 -11.66
N LYS A 64 15.80 5.70 -11.87
CA LYS A 64 16.40 5.51 -13.19
C LYS A 64 17.30 4.28 -13.20
N SER A 65 17.35 3.58 -14.32
CA SER A 65 18.33 2.50 -14.46
C SER A 65 19.76 3.07 -14.48
N LYS A 66 20.70 2.29 -13.95
CA LYS A 66 22.12 2.62 -13.96
C LYS A 66 22.68 2.70 -15.38
N ASN A 67 22.06 1.98 -16.32
CA ASN A 67 22.44 2.01 -17.74
C ASN A 67 21.39 2.79 -18.54
N LYS A 68 21.83 3.75 -19.35
CA LYS A 68 20.90 4.62 -20.11
C LYS A 68 20.22 3.90 -21.27
N ASP A 69 20.84 2.84 -21.78
CA ASP A 69 20.41 2.15 -23.00
C ASP A 69 19.57 0.89 -22.73
N LYS A 70 19.53 0.42 -21.47
CA LYS A 70 18.70 -0.71 -21.04
C LYS A 70 18.12 -0.43 -19.67
N ILE A 71 16.80 -0.49 -19.55
CA ILE A 71 16.13 -0.51 -18.26
C ILE A 71 16.33 -1.90 -17.66
N ASP A 72 17.16 -2.01 -16.63
CA ASP A 72 17.16 -3.20 -15.77
C ASP A 72 15.96 -3.10 -14.81
N PRO A 73 15.00 -4.03 -14.86
CA PRO A 73 13.89 -4.07 -13.90
C PRO A 73 14.39 -3.97 -12.44
N LYS A 74 15.55 -4.55 -12.12
CA LYS A 74 16.11 -4.52 -10.76
C LYS A 74 16.41 -3.13 -10.23
N ASP A 75 16.66 -2.15 -11.10
CA ASP A 75 16.92 -0.77 -10.69
C ASP A 75 15.63 0.00 -10.38
N VAL A 76 14.50 -0.41 -10.96
CA VAL A 76 13.20 0.29 -10.84
C VAL A 76 12.25 -0.42 -9.88
N THR A 77 12.32 -1.75 -9.78
CA THR A 77 11.49 -2.58 -8.91
C THR A 77 11.49 -2.11 -7.45
N PRO A 78 12.62 -1.73 -6.82
CA PRO A 78 12.61 -1.29 -5.42
C PRO A 78 11.71 -0.06 -5.18
N ALA A 79 11.68 0.89 -6.11
CA ALA A 79 10.85 2.09 -5.98
C ALA A 79 9.36 1.79 -6.23
N VAL A 80 9.07 0.84 -7.13
CA VAL A 80 7.70 0.35 -7.33
C VAL A 80 7.20 -0.37 -6.09
N LEU A 81 8.01 -1.28 -5.51
CA LEU A 81 7.68 -1.99 -4.28
C LEU A 81 7.52 -1.04 -3.09
N GLU A 82 8.35 -0.01 -2.99
CA GLU A 82 8.20 1.02 -1.96
C GLU A 82 6.90 1.81 -2.11
N THR A 83 6.49 2.12 -3.35
CA THR A 83 5.22 2.80 -3.62
C THR A 83 4.01 1.90 -3.38
N ALA A 84 4.15 0.59 -3.61
CA ALA A 84 3.09 -0.41 -3.45
C ALA A 84 3.07 -1.07 -2.06
N LYS A 85 3.64 -0.42 -1.05
CA LYS A 85 3.63 -0.90 0.33
C LYS A 85 2.22 -1.02 0.90
N TYR A 86 2.14 -1.67 2.05
CA TYR A 86 0.91 -1.88 2.80
C TYR A 86 0.28 -0.58 3.28
N PRO A 87 -1.06 -0.53 3.40
CA PRO A 87 -1.74 0.61 4.00
C PRO A 87 -1.52 0.73 5.51
N VAL A 88 -1.25 -0.38 6.19
CA VAL A 88 -0.91 -0.45 7.62
C VAL A 88 0.11 -1.57 7.83
N LYS A 89 0.89 -1.48 8.91
CA LYS A 89 1.88 -2.51 9.25
C LYS A 89 1.61 -3.06 10.64
N ASP A 90 1.40 -4.36 10.72
CA ASP A 90 1.12 -5.12 11.94
C ASP A 90 2.19 -4.90 13.04
N SER A 91 3.47 -4.83 12.66
CA SER A 91 4.56 -4.53 13.61
C SER A 91 4.40 -3.20 14.35
N ASP A 92 3.67 -2.26 13.76
CA ASP A 92 3.53 -0.90 14.27
C ASP A 92 2.51 -0.81 15.40
N TYR A 93 1.58 -1.77 15.51
CA TYR A 93 0.54 -1.76 16.55
C TYR A 93 0.41 -3.07 17.32
N LEU A 94 0.89 -4.21 16.82
CA LEU A 94 0.90 -5.45 17.61
C LEU A 94 1.93 -5.37 18.73
N THR A 95 1.43 -5.43 19.96
CA THR A 95 2.21 -5.46 21.21
C THR A 95 1.64 -6.52 22.16
N ASP A 96 2.22 -6.67 23.36
CA ASP A 96 1.67 -7.53 24.41
C ASP A 96 0.41 -6.93 25.08
N ASN A 97 0.03 -5.70 24.75
CA ASN A 97 -1.17 -5.04 25.26
C ASN A 97 -2.37 -5.28 24.33
N GLU A 98 -3.16 -6.31 24.64
CA GLU A 98 -4.33 -6.70 23.85
C GLU A 98 -5.38 -5.59 23.71
N GLU A 99 -5.64 -4.82 24.78
CA GLU A 99 -6.63 -3.74 24.77
C GLU A 99 -6.23 -2.62 23.80
N GLN A 100 -4.96 -2.22 23.82
CA GLN A 100 -4.43 -1.23 22.89
C GLN A 100 -4.45 -1.75 21.45
N ASN A 101 -4.08 -3.01 21.23
CA ASN A 101 -4.09 -3.60 19.89
C ASN A 101 -5.52 -3.59 19.31
N ILE A 102 -6.53 -3.95 20.11
CA ILE A 102 -7.94 -3.94 19.70
C ILE A 102 -8.38 -2.51 19.35
N GLN A 103 -8.02 -1.53 20.17
CA GLN A 103 -8.37 -0.14 19.91
C GLN A 103 -7.72 0.37 18.62
N VAL A 104 -6.43 0.10 18.41
CA VAL A 104 -5.74 0.53 17.19
C VAL A 104 -6.33 -0.12 15.95
N VAL A 105 -6.68 -1.41 16.02
CA VAL A 105 -7.35 -2.09 14.91
C VAL A 105 -8.71 -1.45 14.61
N ALA A 106 -9.51 -1.13 15.64
CA ALA A 106 -10.80 -0.48 15.46
C ALA A 106 -10.67 0.93 14.84
N ASP A 107 -9.72 1.73 15.32
CA ASP A 107 -9.45 3.07 14.81
C ASP A 107 -8.98 3.04 13.35
N LEU A 108 -8.11 2.07 13.00
CA LEU A 108 -7.64 1.88 11.63
C LEU A 108 -8.76 1.36 10.71
N GLU A 109 -9.60 0.45 11.19
CA GLU A 109 -10.75 -0.05 10.45
C GLU A 109 -11.69 1.12 10.13
N GLU A 110 -12.16 1.87 11.13
CA GLU A 110 -13.03 3.02 10.94
C GLU A 110 -12.36 4.10 10.08
N GLY A 111 -11.09 4.39 10.36
CA GLY A 111 -10.30 5.42 9.73
C GLY A 111 -9.91 5.13 8.28
N LEU A 112 -9.90 3.88 7.83
CA LEU A 112 -9.55 3.49 6.46
C LEU A 112 -10.74 2.93 5.68
N ASN A 113 -11.85 2.60 6.36
CA ASN A 113 -13.04 2.07 5.72
C ASN A 113 -13.53 2.96 4.56
N ARG A 114 -13.74 2.35 3.40
CA ARG A 114 -14.15 3.00 2.13
C ARG A 114 -13.25 4.15 1.68
N LYS A 115 -12.00 4.21 2.15
CA LYS A 115 -11.01 5.17 1.65
C LYS A 115 -10.16 4.50 0.58
N ARG A 116 -9.93 5.23 -0.52
CA ARG A 116 -9.05 4.76 -1.57
C ARG A 116 -7.58 4.92 -1.23
N LEU A 117 -6.96 3.82 -0.83
CA LEU A 117 -5.57 3.78 -0.37
C LEU A 117 -4.58 3.71 -1.53
N ILE A 118 -4.93 3.03 -2.62
CA ILE A 118 -4.12 2.96 -3.84
C ILE A 118 -4.86 3.62 -5.00
N SER A 119 -4.16 4.45 -5.78
CA SER A 119 -4.73 5.03 -6.99
C SER A 119 -3.70 5.22 -8.11
N TYR A 120 -4.17 5.01 -9.34
CA TYR A 120 -3.39 5.20 -10.56
C TYR A 120 -3.84 6.46 -11.31
N GLY A 121 -2.88 7.17 -11.89
CA GLY A 121 -3.12 8.40 -12.64
C GLY A 121 -2.08 8.58 -13.74
N GLY A 122 -2.41 9.38 -14.76
CA GLY A 122 -1.57 9.58 -15.95
C GLY A 122 -1.29 8.27 -16.69
N LEU A 123 -0.07 8.14 -17.23
CA LEU A 123 0.38 6.95 -17.96
C LEU A 123 0.18 5.63 -17.18
N LEU A 124 0.34 5.66 -15.85
CA LEU A 124 0.17 4.46 -15.03
C LEU A 124 -1.29 3.99 -14.98
N LYS A 125 -2.26 4.87 -15.18
CA LYS A 125 -3.68 4.50 -15.28
C LYS A 125 -3.98 3.83 -16.63
N GLU A 126 -3.36 4.32 -17.70
CA GLU A 126 -3.47 3.74 -19.04
C GLU A 126 -2.88 2.33 -19.07
N VAL A 127 -1.65 2.17 -18.57
CA VAL A 127 -0.98 0.86 -18.46
C VAL A 127 -1.76 -0.11 -17.56
N HIS A 128 -2.28 0.34 -16.42
CA HIS A 128 -3.08 -0.51 -15.54
C HIS A 128 -4.35 -1.03 -16.25
N LYS A 129 -4.99 -0.19 -17.07
CA LYS A 129 -6.15 -0.59 -17.88
C LYS A 129 -5.77 -1.56 -18.99
N GLU A 130 -4.64 -1.36 -19.65
CA GLU A 130 -4.14 -2.26 -20.70
C GLU A 130 -3.77 -3.64 -20.17
N LEU A 131 -3.21 -3.71 -18.96
CA LEU A 131 -2.88 -4.97 -18.30
C LEU A 131 -4.11 -5.74 -17.81
N ASN A 132 -5.31 -5.15 -17.87
CA ASN A 132 -6.60 -5.73 -17.46
C ASN A 132 -6.54 -6.45 -16.10
N LEU A 133 -5.76 -5.88 -15.17
CA LEU A 133 -5.65 -6.39 -13.82
C LEU A 133 -6.95 -6.11 -13.07
N ASP A 134 -7.35 -7.05 -12.21
CA ASP A 134 -8.54 -6.92 -11.39
C ASP A 134 -8.47 -5.68 -10.48
N ASP A 135 -9.63 -5.23 -9.98
CA ASP A 135 -9.71 -4.03 -9.15
C ASP A 135 -8.87 -4.19 -7.88
N VAL A 136 -8.07 -3.18 -7.52
CA VAL A 136 -7.15 -3.28 -6.37
C VAL A 136 -7.91 -3.27 -5.03
N GLU A 137 -9.14 -2.76 -4.99
CA GLU A 137 -9.99 -2.69 -3.79
C GLU A 137 -10.95 -3.89 -3.72
N ASP A 138 -11.58 -4.24 -4.85
CA ASP A 138 -12.66 -5.24 -4.94
C ASP A 138 -12.29 -6.50 -5.75
N GLY A 139 -11.03 -6.64 -6.15
CA GLY A 139 -10.57 -7.74 -7.01
C GLY A 139 -10.60 -9.11 -6.33
N ASP A 140 -10.87 -10.11 -7.15
CA ASP A 140 -10.86 -11.52 -6.78
C ASP A 140 -9.41 -11.99 -6.54
N LEU A 141 -9.01 -12.01 -5.27
CA LEU A 141 -7.69 -12.49 -4.83
C LEU A 141 -7.58 -14.03 -4.84
N ILE A 142 -8.63 -14.75 -5.25
CA ILE A 142 -8.73 -16.21 -5.21
C ILE A 142 -8.50 -16.82 -6.61
N HIS A 143 -8.88 -16.11 -7.68
CA HIS A 143 -8.74 -16.56 -9.07
C HIS A 143 -7.81 -15.62 -9.86
N THR A 144 -6.50 -15.74 -9.63
CA THR A 144 -5.51 -14.81 -10.21
C THR A 144 -4.83 -15.29 -11.49
N ASP A 145 -5.14 -16.50 -11.99
CA ASP A 145 -4.58 -17.05 -13.23
C ASP A 145 -5.69 -17.26 -14.27
N ASP A 146 -5.44 -16.83 -15.50
CA ASP A 146 -6.27 -17.10 -16.68
C ASP A 146 -6.60 -18.61 -16.74
N ASP A 147 -7.89 -18.92 -16.72
CA ASP A 147 -8.48 -20.26 -16.72
C ASP A 147 -7.77 -21.24 -17.67
N GLU A 148 -7.13 -22.29 -17.12
CA GLU A 148 -7.16 -23.66 -17.65
C GLU A 148 -6.41 -24.65 -16.74
N GLU A 149 -7.14 -25.36 -15.86
CA GLU A 149 -7.17 -26.84 -15.89
C GLU A 149 -8.20 -27.38 -14.88
N LYS A 150 -9.10 -28.21 -15.40
CA LYS A 150 -10.05 -29.00 -14.61
C LYS A 150 -9.30 -29.92 -13.65
N ALA A 151 -9.53 -29.74 -12.35
CA ALA A 151 -9.49 -30.85 -11.41
C ALA A 151 -10.77 -30.80 -10.57
N SER A 152 -11.68 -31.73 -10.86
CA SER A 152 -12.75 -32.11 -9.95
C SER A 152 -12.11 -32.71 -8.69
N GLU A 153 -12.03 -31.95 -7.62
CA GLU A 153 -11.92 -32.53 -6.28
C GLU A 153 -12.94 -31.80 -5.40
N ASP A 154 -13.93 -32.53 -4.90
CA ASP A 154 -14.85 -32.08 -3.87
C ASP A 154 -14.01 -31.57 -2.68
N ALA A 155 -13.76 -30.26 -2.64
CA ALA A 155 -12.96 -29.63 -1.63
C ALA A 155 -13.76 -29.61 -0.31
N PHE A 156 -13.52 -30.60 0.55
CA PHE A 156 -14.10 -30.62 1.89
C PHE A 156 -13.42 -29.55 2.75
N SER A 157 -14.14 -28.46 3.03
CA SER A 157 -13.68 -27.44 3.98
C SER A 157 -13.84 -27.95 5.42
N ILE A 158 -12.72 -28.18 6.12
CA ILE A 158 -12.71 -28.48 7.55
C ILE A 158 -12.55 -27.17 8.32
N VAL A 159 -13.60 -26.72 9.02
CA VAL A 159 -13.55 -25.52 9.87
C VAL A 159 -13.23 -25.91 11.30
N ALA A 160 -12.05 -25.53 11.79
CA ALA A 160 -11.65 -25.70 13.19
C ALA A 160 -11.90 -24.42 13.98
N VAL A 161 -12.65 -24.52 15.09
CA VAL A 161 -12.99 -23.39 15.96
C VAL A 161 -12.24 -23.52 17.29
N TRP A 162 -11.60 -22.44 17.73
CA TRP A 162 -10.90 -22.39 19.01
C TRP A 162 -11.89 -22.34 20.19
N ASN A 163 -11.75 -23.26 21.14
CA ASN A 163 -12.51 -23.22 22.40
C ASN A 163 -11.66 -22.65 23.52
N TRP A 164 -11.95 -21.42 23.94
CA TRP A 164 -11.19 -20.73 24.98
C TRP A 164 -11.27 -21.43 26.36
N LYS A 165 -12.38 -22.09 26.70
CA LYS A 165 -12.53 -22.81 27.97
C LYS A 165 -11.70 -24.09 28.01
N ARG A 166 -11.57 -24.77 26.87
CA ARG A 166 -10.83 -26.04 26.74
C ARG A 166 -9.40 -25.85 26.27
N LYS A 167 -9.02 -24.62 25.87
CA LYS A 167 -7.72 -24.26 25.28
C LYS A 167 -7.31 -25.21 24.16
N ASN A 168 -8.25 -25.59 23.29
CA ASN A 168 -8.00 -26.46 22.16
C ASN A 168 -8.96 -26.17 20.99
N TYR A 169 -8.56 -26.54 19.78
CA TYR A 169 -9.38 -26.47 18.58
C TYR A 169 -10.32 -27.67 18.49
N PHE A 170 -11.54 -27.46 17.98
CA PHE A 170 -12.43 -28.55 17.60
C PHE A 170 -13.00 -28.31 16.20
N ILE A 171 -13.15 -29.40 15.45
CA ILE A 171 -13.64 -29.36 14.08
C ILE A 171 -15.17 -29.26 14.12
N LYS A 172 -15.73 -28.26 13.44
CA LYS A 172 -17.15 -28.12 13.20
C LYS A 172 -17.44 -28.66 11.79
N ASN A 173 -18.01 -29.86 11.72
CA ASN A 173 -18.49 -30.39 10.44
C ASN A 173 -19.69 -29.54 9.99
N ILE A 174 -19.52 -28.83 8.87
CA ILE A 174 -20.62 -28.19 8.15
C ILE A 174 -21.07 -29.24 7.14
N GLY A 175 -22.17 -29.93 7.46
CA GLY A 175 -22.90 -30.78 6.51
C GLY A 175 -23.91 -29.96 5.74
#